data_AF-A0A5A7YC31-F1
#
_entry.id   AF-A0A5A7YC31-F1
#
_cell.length_a   1.000
_cell.length_b   1.000
_cell.length_c   1.000
_cell.angle_alpha   90.00
_cell.angle_beta   90.00
_cell.angle_gamma   90.00
#
_symmetry.space_group_name_H-M   'P 1'
#
loop_
_entity.id
_entity.type
_entity.pdbx_description
1 polymer ?
#
loop_
_entity_poly.entity_id
_entity_poly.type
_entity_poly.pdbx_seq_one_letter_code
_entity_poly.pdbx_strand_id
1 'polypeptide(L)'
;MTAVTAEDRAAFARTVLGDLATAPGELVTTLRVYLDALGAMEVAAARLAVHRHTVRHRLRRITEIAGRNPDDPRQRTLFALALDMDVAQANHDATLKE
;
A
#
# COMPACT_ATOMS: atom_id res chain seq x y z
N MET A 1 16.08 20.80 -13.84
CA MET A 1 14.91 19.95 -13.51
C MET A 1 15.44 18.53 -13.36
N THR A 2 15.67 18.07 -12.13
CA THR A 2 16.24 16.74 -11.87
C THR A 2 15.16 15.69 -12.14
N ALA A 3 15.46 14.68 -12.95
CA ALA A 3 14.53 13.59 -13.23
C ALA A 3 14.37 12.70 -11.99
N VAL A 4 13.13 12.30 -11.67
CA VAL A 4 12.85 11.33 -10.60
C VAL A 4 13.35 9.96 -11.06
N THR A 5 14.33 9.42 -10.34
CA THR A 5 14.98 8.15 -10.67
C THR A 5 14.17 6.95 -10.19
N ALA A 6 14.56 5.74 -10.61
CA ALA A 6 14.00 4.51 -10.05
C ALA A 6 14.32 4.36 -8.56
N GLU A 7 15.50 4.80 -8.14
CA GLU A 7 15.94 4.78 -6.76
C GLU A 7 15.08 5.70 -5.87
N ASP A 8 14.72 6.89 -6.37
CA ASP A 8 13.82 7.81 -5.67
C ASP A 8 12.44 7.19 -5.42
N ARG A 9 11.90 6.48 -6.42
CA ARG A 9 10.62 5.76 -6.29
C ARG A 9 10.70 4.65 -5.26
N ALA A 10 11.79 3.87 -5.28
CA ALA A 10 12.03 2.79 -4.33
C ALA A 10 12.21 3.32 -2.90
N ALA A 11 12.95 4.42 -2.74
CA ALA A 11 13.15 5.08 -1.46
C ALA A 11 11.84 5.63 -0.91
N PHE A 12 10.99 6.20 -1.76
CA PHE A 12 9.66 6.65 -1.38
C PHE A 12 8.77 5.48 -0.91
N ALA A 13 8.69 4.40 -1.70
CA ALA A 13 7.90 3.22 -1.35
C ALA A 13 8.34 2.62 -0.01
N ARG A 14 9.65 2.44 0.20
CA ARG A 14 10.20 1.98 1.50
C ARG A 14 9.88 2.93 2.64
N THR A 15 9.95 4.24 2.41
CA THR A 15 9.66 5.25 3.43
C THR A 15 8.20 5.20 3.88
N VAL A 16 7.27 5.00 2.94
CA VAL A 16 5.83 5.01 3.22
C VAL A 16 5.33 3.67 3.74
N LEU A 17 5.72 2.57 3.10
CA LEU A 17 5.29 1.22 3.48
C LEU A 17 6.06 0.71 4.70
N GLY A 18 7.32 1.09 4.86
CA GLY A 18 8.18 0.54 5.91
C GLY A 18 8.21 -0.98 5.87
N ASP A 19 8.04 -1.60 7.03
CA ASP A 19 7.98 -3.07 7.17
C ASP A 19 6.71 -3.68 6.54
N LEU A 20 5.74 -2.86 6.11
CA LEU A 20 4.55 -3.37 5.41
C LEU A 20 4.91 -3.99 4.05
N ALA A 21 6.01 -3.56 3.43
CA ALA A 21 6.48 -4.11 2.16
C ALA A 21 6.83 -5.62 2.25
N THR A 22 7.20 -6.11 3.44
CA THR A 22 7.53 -7.52 3.71
C THR A 22 6.46 -8.23 4.54
N ALA A 23 5.37 -7.54 4.88
CA ALA A 23 4.30 -8.07 5.71
C ALA A 23 3.46 -9.13 4.96
N PRO A 24 2.61 -9.91 5.68
CA PRO A 24 1.76 -10.91 5.05
C PRO A 24 0.92 -10.31 3.92
N GLY A 25 0.86 -11.01 2.79
CA GLY A 25 0.19 -10.53 1.57
C GLY A 25 -1.28 -10.15 1.77
N GLU A 26 -1.94 -10.70 2.78
CA GLU A 26 -3.31 -10.36 3.15
C GLU A 26 -3.47 -8.91 3.64
N LEU A 27 -2.48 -8.34 4.35
CA LEU A 27 -2.51 -6.95 4.80
C LEU A 27 -2.35 -6.00 3.61
N VAL A 28 -1.37 -6.27 2.74
CA VAL A 28 -1.16 -5.49 1.51
C VAL A 28 -2.40 -5.56 0.61
N THR A 29 -3.00 -6.75 0.46
CA THR A 29 -4.24 -6.93 -0.30
C THR A 29 -5.40 -6.14 0.32
N THR A 30 -5.55 -6.20 1.64
CA THR A 30 -6.59 -5.44 2.34
C THR A 30 -6.41 -3.93 2.15
N LEU A 31 -5.17 -3.44 2.22
CA LEU A 31 -4.86 -2.04 1.97
C LEU A 31 -5.22 -1.65 0.53
N ARG A 32 -4.78 -2.42 -0.48
CA ARG A 32 -5.14 -2.16 -1.89
C ARG A 32 -6.65 -2.06 -2.10
N VAL A 33 -7.40 -3.06 -1.64
CA VAL A 33 -8.86 -3.06 -1.82
C VAL A 33 -9.54 -1.92 -1.06
N TYR A 34 -9.02 -1.53 0.10
CA TYR A 34 -9.51 -0.37 0.85
C TYR A 34 -9.23 0.96 0.13
N LEU A 35 -8.05 1.10 -0.50
CA LEU A 35 -7.71 2.25 -1.33
C LEU A 35 -8.59 2.32 -2.59
N ASP A 36 -8.81 1.19 -3.27
CA ASP A 36 -9.71 1.07 -4.43
C ASP A 36 -11.18 1.34 -4.08
N ALA A 37 -11.53 1.24 -2.80
CA ALA A 37 -12.83 1.61 -2.26
C ALA A 37 -12.90 3.07 -1.77
N LEU A 38 -11.86 3.87 -2.05
CA LEU A 38 -11.73 5.27 -1.59
C LEU A 38 -11.91 5.41 -0.06
N GLY A 39 -11.45 4.39 0.68
CA GLY A 39 -11.56 4.29 2.13
C GLY A 39 -12.92 3.85 2.67
N ALA A 40 -13.85 3.42 1.82
CA ALA A 40 -15.12 2.87 2.27
C ALA A 40 -14.94 1.45 2.84
N MET A 41 -14.90 1.35 4.17
CA MET A 41 -14.65 0.08 4.88
C MET A 41 -15.67 -1.03 4.54
N GLU A 42 -16.96 -0.68 4.39
CA GLU A 42 -18.00 -1.65 4.03
C GLU A 42 -17.82 -2.20 2.60
N VAL A 43 -17.44 -1.34 1.66
CA VAL A 43 -17.17 -1.74 0.27
C VAL A 43 -15.95 -2.65 0.21
N ALA A 44 -14.89 -2.30 0.95
CA ALA A 44 -13.70 -3.13 1.05
C ALA A 44 -13.99 -4.49 1.69
N ALA A 45 -14.78 -4.51 2.76
CA ALA A 45 -15.19 -5.74 3.44
C ALA A 45 -16.00 -6.66 2.51
N ALA A 46 -16.96 -6.10 1.76
CA ALA A 46 -17.74 -6.84 0.77
C ALA A 46 -16.86 -7.42 -0.34
N ARG A 47 -15.92 -6.64 -0.88
CA ARG A 47 -14.97 -7.09 -1.93
C ARG A 47 -14.03 -8.19 -1.44
N LEU A 48 -13.62 -8.14 -0.18
CA LEU A 48 -12.75 -9.14 0.44
C LEU A 48 -13.51 -10.35 0.99
N ALA A 49 -14.85 -10.36 0.92
CA ALA A 49 -15.71 -11.38 1.53
C ALA A 49 -15.42 -11.60 3.04
N VAL A 50 -15.15 -10.52 3.77
CA VAL A 50 -14.92 -10.55 5.23
C VAL A 50 -15.83 -9.57 5.96
N HIS A 51 -15.92 -9.70 7.28
CA HIS A 51 -16.65 -8.73 8.09
C HIS A 51 -15.86 -7.41 8.21
N ARG A 52 -16.57 -6.27 8.33
CA ARG A 52 -15.97 -4.94 8.50
C ARG A 52 -14.99 -4.85 9.67
N HIS A 53 -15.22 -5.62 10.73
CA HIS A 53 -14.31 -5.67 11.90
C HIS A 53 -12.97 -6.26 11.54
N THR A 54 -12.93 -7.26 10.66
CA THR A 54 -11.69 -7.85 10.16
C THR A 54 -10.90 -6.81 9.35
N VAL A 55 -11.56 -6.07 8.46
CA VAL A 55 -10.92 -4.97 7.72
C VAL A 55 -10.36 -3.92 8.67
N ARG A 56 -11.16 -3.46 9.65
CA ARG A 56 -10.70 -2.51 10.67
C ARG A 56 -9.48 -3.01 11.44
N HIS A 57 -9.51 -4.28 11.85
CA HIS A 57 -8.40 -4.91 12.57
C HIS A 57 -7.12 -4.93 11.72
N ARG A 58 -7.24 -5.31 10.44
CA ARG A 58 -6.12 -5.31 9.50
C ARG A 58 -5.58 -3.91 9.24
N LEU A 59 -6.44 -2.90 9.07
CA LEU A 59 -6.03 -1.50 8.90
C LEU A 59 -5.31 -0.96 10.14
N ARG A 60 -5.79 -1.30 11.35
CA ARG A 60 -5.06 -0.97 12.59
C ARG A 60 -3.68 -1.61 12.60
N ARG A 61 -3.58 -2.89 12.22
CA ARG A 61 -2.30 -3.60 12.13
C ARG A 61 -1.36 -2.98 11.10
N ILE A 62 -1.90 -2.53 9.96
CA ILE A 62 -1.15 -1.78 8.94
C ILE A 62 -0.59 -0.49 9.56
N THR A 63 -1.40 0.25 10.33
CA THR A 63 -0.93 1.46 11.03
C THR A 63 0.22 1.18 12.00
N GLU A 64 0.13 0.10 12.77
CA GLU A 64 1.18 -0.31 13.70
C GLU A 64 2.50 -0.65 12.97
N ILE A 65 2.42 -1.27 11.80
CA ILE A 65 3.60 -1.71 11.03
C ILE A 65 4.20 -0.55 10.23
N ALA A 66 3.38 0.21 9.51
CA ALA A 66 3.84 1.27 8.61
C ALA A 66 4.01 2.64 9.30
N GLY A 67 3.57 2.77 10.57
CA GLY A 67 3.57 4.02 11.32
C GLY A 67 2.63 5.09 10.74
N ARG A 68 1.71 4.71 9.84
CA ARG A 68 0.81 5.61 9.11
C ARG A 68 -0.60 5.06 9.07
N ASN A 69 -1.57 5.93 9.29
CA ASN A 69 -2.98 5.61 9.35
C ASN A 69 -3.64 5.71 7.95
N PRO A 70 -4.12 4.60 7.35
CA PRO A 70 -4.79 4.64 6.05
C PRO A 70 -6.18 5.32 6.09
N ASP A 71 -6.74 5.59 7.27
CA ASP A 71 -8.00 6.34 7.43
C ASP A 71 -7.80 7.86 7.30
N ASP A 72 -6.56 8.37 7.45
CA ASP A 72 -6.21 9.76 7.15
C ASP A 72 -6.13 9.93 5.62
N PRO A 73 -6.97 10.80 4.99
CA PRO A 73 -6.98 10.98 3.55
C PRO A 73 -5.62 11.35 2.94
N ARG A 74 -4.78 12.12 3.67
CA ARG A 74 -3.44 12.50 3.17
C ARG A 74 -2.51 11.29 3.15
N GLN A 75 -2.52 10.50 4.21
CA GLN A 75 -1.67 9.31 4.33
C GLN A 75 -2.15 8.21 3.39
N ARG A 76 -3.46 8.12 3.15
CA ARG A 76 -4.07 7.24 2.17
C ARG A 76 -3.54 7.49 0.76
N THR A 77 -3.40 8.74 0.35
CA THR A 77 -2.80 9.10 -0.94
C THR A 77 -1.33 8.67 -1.02
N LEU A 78 -0.57 8.82 0.07
CA LEU A 78 0.82 8.34 0.12
C LEU A 78 0.89 6.82 -0.05
N PHE A 79 0.01 6.07 0.62
CA PHE A 79 -0.05 4.61 0.48
C PHE A 79 -0.36 4.17 -0.95
N ALA A 80 -1.32 4.81 -1.63
CA ALA A 80 -1.63 4.51 -3.02
C ALA A 80 -0.40 4.71 -3.92
N LEU A 81 0.25 5.87 -3.81
CA LEU A 81 1.44 6.17 -4.61
C LEU A 81 2.59 5.19 -4.32
N ALA A 82 2.79 4.85 -3.05
CA ALA A 82 3.85 3.94 -2.64
C ALA A 82 3.64 2.52 -3.18
N LEU A 83 2.40 2.02 -3.16
CA LEU A 83 2.06 0.70 -3.72
C LEU A 83 2.24 0.65 -5.24
N ASP A 84 1.91 1.72 -5.96
CA ASP A 84 2.14 1.82 -7.41
C ASP A 84 3.64 1.87 -7.74
N MET A 85 4.43 2.58 -6.93
CA MET A 85 5.89 2.67 -7.10
C MET A 85 6.61 1.37 -6.76
N ASP A 86 6.09 0.60 -5.80
CA ASP A 86 6.62 -0.72 -5.41
C ASP A 86 6.41 -1.76 -6.53
N VAL A 87 5.23 -1.78 -7.16
CA VAL A 87 4.94 -2.67 -8.30
C VAL A 87 5.73 -2.25 -9.55
N ALA A 88 5.98 -0.95 -9.74
CA ALA A 88 6.78 -0.46 -10.85
C ALA A 88 8.25 -0.92 -10.79
N GLN A 89 8.79 -1.23 -9.61
CA GLN A 89 10.15 -1.80 -9.46
C GLN A 89 10.20 -3.25 -9.97
N ALA A 90 9.20 -4.07 -9.62
CA ALA A 90 9.12 -5.47 -10.06
C ALA A 90 9.07 -5.61 -11.59
N ASN A 91 8.43 -4.66 -12.29
CA ASN A 91 8.36 -4.66 -13.75
C ASN A 91 9.59 -4.05 -14.44
N HIS A 92 10.31 -3.12 -13.78
CA HIS A 92 11.49 -2.47 -14.37
C HIS A 92 12.75 -3.36 -14.29
N ASP A 93 12.93 -4.11 -13.20
CA ASP A 93 14.04 -5.07 -13.07
C ASP A 93 13.93 -6.25 -14.05
N ALA A 94 12.72 -6.56 -14.52
CA ALA A 94 12.50 -7.58 -15.54
C ALA A 94 12.99 -7.17 -16.94
N THR A 95 13.22 -5.87 -17.20
CA THR A 95 13.60 -5.36 -18.54
C THR A 95 15.11 -5.20 -18.71
N LEU A 96 15.93 -5.34 -17.66
CA LEU A 96 17.40 -5.25 -17.72
C LEU A 96 18.09 -6.63 -17.78
N LYS A 97 17.33 -7.70 -18.03
CA LYS A 97 17.82 -9.09 -18.06
C LYS A 97 17.76 -9.76 -19.44
N GLU A 98 17.74 -8.96 -20.52
CA GLU A 98 17.93 -9.45 -21.90
C GLU A 98 19.14 -8.77 -22.56
#